data_AF-A0AB33XTK4-F1
#
_entry.id   AF-A0AB33XTK4-F1
#
_cell.length_a   1.000
_cell.length_b   1.000
_cell.length_c   1.000
_cell.angle_alpha   90.00
_cell.angle_beta   90.00
_cell.angle_gamma   90.00
#
_symmetry.space_group_name_H-M   'P 1'
#
loop_
_entity.id
_entity.type
_entity.pdbx_description
1 polymer ?
#
loop_
_entity_poly.entity_id
_entity_poly.type
_entity_poly.pdbx_seq_one_letter_code
_entity_poly.pdbx_strand_id
1 'polypeptide(L)' 'MKKRAQAVKKMIAENNELREQLTKENRDYYENLLIYLRGNSFLRDDYQVEENLLTILQD' A
#
# COMPACT_ATOMS: atom_id res chain seq x y z
N MET A 1 -12.21 -16.34 1.28
CA MET A 1 -11.81 -15.54 2.47
C MET A 1 -10.31 -15.70 2.82
N LYS A 2 -9.78 -16.88 3.16
CA LYS A 2 -8.32 -17.04 3.52
C LYS A 2 -7.31 -16.60 2.43
N LYS A 3 -7.62 -16.82 1.14
CA LYS A 3 -6.73 -16.46 0.03
C LYS A 3 -6.52 -14.95 -0.11
N ARG A 4 -7.56 -14.13 0.07
CA ARG A 4 -7.46 -12.66 -0.03
C ARG A 4 -6.65 -12.06 1.11
N ALA A 5 -6.85 -12.52 2.34
CA ALA A 5 -6.03 -12.08 3.47
C ALA A 5 -4.53 -12.40 3.27
N GLN A 6 -4.22 -13.56 2.68
CA GLN A 6 -2.84 -13.90 2.33
C GLN A 6 -2.28 -13.00 1.21
N ALA A 7 -3.10 -12.65 0.21
CA ALA A 7 -2.71 -11.73 -0.85
C ALA A 7 -2.41 -10.34 -0.30
N VAL A 8 -3.31 -9.79 0.54
CA VAL A 8 -3.11 -8.49 1.22
C VAL A 8 -1.79 -8.46 1.98
N LYS A 9 -1.47 -9.53 2.74
CA LYS A 9 -0.19 -9.62 3.46
C LYS A 9 1.03 -9.57 2.52
N LYS A 10 0.94 -10.21 1.35
CA LYS A 10 2.02 -10.17 0.35
C LYS A 10 2.17 -8.77 -0.24
N MET A 11 1.05 -8.12 -0.56
CA MET A 11 1.04 -6.76 -1.11
C MET A 11 1.60 -5.75 -0.12
N ILE A 12 1.27 -5.87 1.17
CA ILE A 12 1.87 -5.05 2.23
C ILE A 12 3.39 -5.26 2.31
N ALA A 13 3.86 -6.50 2.18
CA ALA A 13 5.29 -6.80 2.21
C ALA A 13 6.02 -6.18 1.00
N GLU A 14 5.49 -6.37 -0.21
CA GLU A 14 6.01 -5.77 -1.44
C GLU A 14 6.01 -4.24 -1.38
N ASN A 15 4.93 -3.66 -0.86
CA ASN A 15 4.81 -2.22 -0.64
C ASN A 15 5.93 -1.69 0.25
N ASN A 16 6.24 -2.42 1.34
CA ASN A 16 7.29 -2.03 2.27
C ASN A 16 8.69 -2.11 1.64
N GLU A 17 8.93 -3.07 0.75
CA GLU A 17 10.21 -3.20 0.03
C GLU A 17 10.37 -2.11 -1.05
N LEU A 18 9.30 -1.80 -1.79
CA LEU A 18 9.34 -0.80 -2.85
C LEU A 18 9.47 0.62 -2.32
N ARG A 19 8.76 0.97 -1.23
CA ARG A 19 8.83 2.32 -0.64
C ARG A 19 10.22 2.67 -0.10
N GLU A 20 11.03 1.67 0.27
CA GLU A 20 12.41 1.88 0.74
C GLU A 20 13.36 2.29 -0.40
N GLN A 21 12.98 2.01 -1.65
CA GLN A 21 13.76 2.34 -2.84
C GLN A 21 13.45 3.75 -3.38
N LEU A 22 12.45 4.43 -2.81
CA LEU A 22 12.08 5.79 -3.19
C LEU A 22 13.14 6.81 -2.76
N THR A 23 13.20 7.92 -3.49
CA THR A 23 13.87 9.13 -2.99
C THR A 23 13.16 9.62 -1.74
N LYS A 24 13.87 10.39 -0.90
CA LYS A 24 13.30 10.92 0.35
C LYS A 24 11.98 11.69 0.11
N GLU A 25 11.95 12.55 -0.90
CA GLU A 25 10.77 13.36 -1.22
C GLU A 25 9.58 12.49 -1.65
N ASN A 26 9.80 11.51 -2.54
CA ASN A 26 8.75 10.60 -2.99
C ASN A 26 8.26 9.71 -1.84
N ARG A 27 9.17 9.27 -0.97
CA ARG A 27 8.83 8.49 0.22
C ARG A 27 7.96 9.30 1.19
N ASP A 28 8.34 10.54 1.49
CA ASP A 28 7.58 11.42 2.38
C ASP A 28 6.16 11.66 1.83
N TYR A 29 6.02 11.89 0.53
CA TYR A 29 4.72 12.01 -0.13
C TYR A 29 3.91 10.70 -0.04
N TYR A 30 4.55 9.58 -0.38
CA TYR A 30 3.91 8.27 -0.41
C TYR A 30 3.44 7.81 0.97
N GLU A 31 4.23 8.04 2.02
CA GLU A 31 3.87 7.67 3.39
C GLU A 31 2.63 8.46 3.88
N ASN A 32 2.49 9.73 3.50
CA ASN A 32 1.27 10.50 3.78
C ASN A 32 0.04 9.91 3.07
N LEU A 33 0.18 9.51 1.81
CA LEU A 33 -0.89 8.87 1.04
C LEU A 33 -1.28 7.51 1.64
N LEU A 34 -0.29 6.71 2.05
CA LEU A 34 -0.47 5.41 2.69
C LEU A 34 -1.25 5.54 4.01
N ILE A 35 -0.92 6.52 4.85
CA ILE A 35 -1.66 6.80 6.08
C ILE A 35 -3.10 7.19 5.77
N TYR A 36 -3.31 8.08 4.79
CA TYR A 36 -4.66 8.50 4.40
C TYR A 36 -5.51 7.33 3.89
N LEU A 37 -4.96 6.50 2.99
CA LEU A 37 -5.72 5.39 2.40
C LEU A 37 -6.00 4.26 3.39
N ARG A 38 -5.01 3.87 4.20
CA ARG A 38 -5.20 2.83 5.24
C ARG A 38 -6.02 3.33 6.42
N GLY A 39 -5.87 4.58 6.84
CA GLY A 39 -6.67 5.17 7.91
C GLY A 39 -8.16 5.28 7.55
N ASN A 40 -8.46 5.53 6.26
CA ASN A 40 -9.82 5.53 5.74
C ASN A 40 -10.29 4.13 5.25
N SER A 41 -9.47 3.07 5.40
CA SER A 41 -9.81 1.72 4.92
C SER A 41 -10.88 1.03 5.74
N PHE A 42 -11.29 1.57 6.90
CA PHE A 42 -12.40 1.01 7.67
C PHE A 42 -13.71 0.91 6.86
N LEU A 43 -13.84 1.71 5.79
CA LEU A 43 -14.96 1.67 4.84
C LEU A 43 -14.63 0.98 3.50
N ARG A 44 -13.40 0.51 3.28
CA ARG A 44 -12.90 0.00 1.98
C ARG A 44 -12.30 -1.41 2.10
N ASP A 45 -12.29 -2.15 1.00
CA ASP A 45 -11.66 -3.47 0.93
C ASP A 45 -10.13 -3.33 0.98
N ASP A 46 -9.48 -3.89 2.01
CA ASP A 46 -8.01 -3.86 2.19
C ASP A 46 -7.27 -4.35 0.93
N TYR A 47 -7.84 -5.32 0.20
CA TYR A 47 -7.24 -5.78 -1.06
C TYR A 47 -7.15 -4.65 -2.09
N GLN A 48 -8.23 -3.89 -2.26
CA GLN A 48 -8.28 -2.81 -3.22
C GLN A 48 -7.44 -1.61 -2.77
N VAL A 49 -7.36 -1.37 -1.46
CA VAL A 49 -6.46 -0.33 -0.91
C VAL A 49 -5.00 -0.67 -1.23
N GLU A 50 -4.55 -1.89 -0.93
CA GLU A 50 -3.17 -2.29 -1.20
C GLU A 50 -2.87 -2.39 -2.70
N GLU A 51 -3.85 -2.76 -3.54
CA GLU A 51 -3.68 -2.82 -4.99
C GLU A 51 -3.39 -1.45 -5.57
N ASN A 52 -4.19 -0.44 -5.21
CA ASN A 52 -3.97 0.94 -5.63
C ASN A 52 -2.62 1.48 -5.15
N LEU A 53 -2.26 1.18 -3.89
CA LEU A 53 -0.98 1.59 -3.30
C LEU A 53 0.20 1.03 -4.09
N LEU A 54 0.15 -0.24 -4.52
CA LEU A 54 1.19 -0.84 -5.36
C LEU A 54 1.22 -0.26 -6.77
N THR A 55 0.07 -0.01 -7.40
CA THR A 55 0.02 0.65 -8.72
C THR A 55 0.75 1.99 -8.70
N ILE A 56 0.54 2.82 -7.67
CA ILE A 56 1.22 4.12 -7.54
C ILE A 56 2.75 3.98 -7.40
N LEU A 57 3.24 2.89 -6.81
CA LEU A 57 4.69 2.65 -6.68
C LEU A 57 5.34 2.13 -7.97
N GLN A 58 4.53 1.65 -8.92
CA GLN A 58 4.98 0.99 -10.14
C GLN A 58 4.77 1.84 -11.41
N ASP A 59 4.03 2.93 -11.32
CA ASP A 59 3.90 3.98 -12.36
C ASP A 59 5.15 4.88 -12.41
#